data_AF-A0A968LDR6-F1
#
_entry.id   AF-A0A968LDR6-F1
#
_cell.length_a   1.000
_cell.length_b   1.000
_cell.length_c   1.000
_cell.angle_alpha   90.00
_cell.angle_beta   90.00
_cell.angle_gamma   90.00
#
_symmetry.space_group_name_H-M   'P 1'
#
loop_
_entity.id
_entity.type
_entity.pdbx_description
1 polymer ?
#
loop_
_entity_poly.entity_id
_entity_poly.type
_entity_poly.pdbx_seq_one_letter_code
_entity_poly.pdbx_strand_id
1 'polypeptide(L)'
;MKALKLFLIGVSGLGLLFLGACSSGSQTASNAPSSAPAEATAQSPKSSSEASGSSKNSSEASKGGQVVESGPYHLEFVPEKADGGTHLDFYLQRGDTHAALSDAKVTAQVQLPDGTQQSLDLKYDSEGKHYTVLFTGSATGEHKVAILSDIDGEKVNGRFSFKQ
;
A
#
# COMPACT_ATOMS: atom_id res chain seq x y z
N MET A 1 -16.88 4.19 53.32
CA MET A 1 -15.69 3.39 53.72
C MET A 1 -16.06 1.92 53.73
N LYS A 2 -15.37 1.09 52.94
CA LYS A 2 -15.13 -0.35 53.21
C LYS A 2 -14.15 -0.86 52.16
N ALA A 3 -13.05 -1.40 52.67
CA ALA A 3 -11.78 -1.59 51.99
C ALA A 3 -11.63 -3.00 51.39
N LEU A 4 -10.81 -3.05 50.34
CA LEU A 4 -9.68 -3.97 50.11
C LEU A 4 -9.93 -5.50 50.02
N LYS A 5 -9.51 -6.07 48.89
CA LYS A 5 -8.70 -7.29 48.83
C LYS A 5 -7.89 -7.33 47.53
N LEU A 6 -6.64 -6.89 47.65
CA LEU A 6 -5.53 -7.17 46.71
C LEU A 6 -5.09 -8.62 46.93
N PHE A 7 -5.02 -9.41 45.86
CA PHE A 7 -4.19 -10.61 45.83
C PHE A 7 -3.05 -10.39 44.83
N LEU A 8 -1.85 -10.53 45.37
CA LEU A 8 -0.55 -10.33 44.76
C LEU A 8 0.11 -11.73 44.66
N ILE A 9 1.02 -11.86 43.69
CA ILE A 9 2.12 -12.84 43.56
C ILE A 9 1.92 -13.94 42.50
N GLY A 10 2.75 -13.82 41.46
CA GLY A 10 3.21 -14.87 40.57
C GLY A 10 4.49 -14.43 39.89
N VAL A 11 5.63 -14.69 40.54
CA VAL A 11 7.01 -14.36 40.13
C VAL A 11 7.63 -15.53 39.35
N SER A 12 8.55 -15.18 38.44
CA SER A 12 9.66 -15.96 37.88
C SER A 12 9.52 -16.55 36.47
N GLY A 13 10.41 -16.05 35.61
CA GLY A 13 10.84 -16.70 34.38
C GLY A 13 11.82 -15.82 33.58
N LEU A 14 13.06 -15.68 34.05
CA LEU A 14 14.15 -15.20 33.19
C LEU A 14 14.49 -16.32 32.18
N GLY A 15 14.40 -16.01 30.89
CA GLY A 15 14.88 -16.85 29.79
C GLY A 15 15.76 -16.03 28.84
N LEU A 16 16.98 -16.52 28.63
CA LEU A 16 18.15 -15.83 28.09
C LEU A 16 18.11 -15.57 26.58
N LEU A 17 18.80 -14.49 26.20
CA LEU A 17 19.16 -14.06 24.85
C LEU A 17 20.03 -15.09 24.11
N PHE A 18 19.73 -15.33 22.83
CA PHE A 18 20.74 -15.80 21.86
C PHE A 18 20.63 -15.04 20.52
N LEU A 19 21.72 -14.34 20.19
CA LEU A 19 22.01 -13.67 18.93
C LEU A 19 22.41 -14.70 17.86
N GLY A 20 21.95 -14.49 16.62
CA GLY A 20 22.45 -15.17 15.43
C GLY A 20 22.46 -14.24 14.22
N ALA A 21 23.49 -13.39 14.11
CA ALA A 21 23.80 -12.62 12.91
C ALA A 21 24.78 -13.42 12.04
N CYS A 22 24.33 -13.88 10.87
CA CYS A 22 25.22 -14.41 9.84
C CYS A 22 25.48 -13.34 8.79
N SER A 23 26.65 -12.72 8.90
CA SER A 23 27.27 -11.88 7.86
C SER A 23 28.47 -12.64 7.31
N SER A 24 28.38 -13.05 6.04
CA SER A 24 29.49 -13.57 5.22
C SER A 24 29.15 -13.22 3.77
N GLY A 25 30.01 -12.66 2.93
CA GLY A 25 31.40 -12.22 3.05
C GLY A 25 31.77 -11.59 1.70
N SER A 26 32.57 -10.53 1.72
CA SER A 26 33.13 -9.91 0.53
C SER A 26 34.36 -10.71 0.07
N GLN A 27 34.44 -11.06 -1.21
CA GLN A 27 35.69 -11.42 -1.86
C GLN A 27 35.91 -10.47 -3.05
N THR A 28 37.03 -9.76 -2.98
CA THR A 28 37.55 -8.84 -4.01
C THR A 28 38.90 -9.38 -4.49
N ALA A 29 39.17 -9.05 -5.76
CA ALA A 29 40.46 -9.03 -6.47
C ALA A 29 40.98 -10.38 -7.03
N SER A 30 41.65 -10.45 -8.17
CA SER A 30 41.90 -9.56 -9.31
C SER A 30 42.79 -10.36 -10.29
N ASN A 31 42.61 -10.18 -11.61
CA ASN A 31 43.62 -10.05 -12.66
C ASN A 31 43.25 -10.69 -14.02
N ALA A 32 43.36 -9.84 -15.05
CA ALA A 32 43.28 -10.07 -16.50
C ALA A 32 44.65 -10.58 -17.06
N PRO A 33 44.93 -10.69 -18.39
CA PRO A 33 44.10 -10.40 -19.58
C PRO A 33 44.20 -11.39 -20.78
N SER A 34 43.43 -11.07 -21.82
CA SER A 34 43.72 -11.23 -23.27
C SER A 34 43.30 -12.50 -24.01
N SER A 35 42.32 -12.37 -24.92
CA SER A 35 42.44 -12.67 -26.36
C SER A 35 41.16 -12.29 -27.14
N ALA A 36 41.25 -11.20 -27.92
CA ALA A 36 40.74 -10.96 -29.29
C ALA A 36 39.26 -11.23 -29.73
N PRO A 37 38.77 -10.55 -30.80
CA PRO A 37 37.41 -10.00 -30.89
C PRO A 37 36.49 -10.64 -31.96
N ALA A 38 35.17 -10.43 -31.81
CA ALA A 38 34.09 -10.44 -32.83
C ALA A 38 32.76 -10.54 -32.05
N GLU A 39 31.62 -9.94 -32.38
CA GLU A 39 31.14 -9.03 -33.42
C GLU A 39 29.77 -8.54 -32.90
N ALA A 40 29.36 -7.33 -33.27
CA ALA A 40 28.15 -6.70 -32.77
C ALA A 40 26.87 -7.42 -33.24
N THR A 41 25.92 -7.64 -32.34
CA THR A 41 24.50 -7.59 -32.69
C THR A 41 23.69 -7.12 -31.48
N ALA A 42 23.22 -5.88 -31.58
CA ALA A 42 22.30 -5.29 -30.62
C ALA A 42 20.92 -5.96 -30.76
N GLN A 43 20.47 -6.65 -29.72
CA GLN A 43 19.05 -6.95 -29.53
C GLN A 43 18.62 -6.32 -28.20
N SER A 44 17.80 -5.28 -28.33
CA SER A 44 17.07 -4.65 -27.23
C SER A 44 16.19 -5.70 -26.54
N PRO A 45 16.19 -5.81 -25.20
CA PRO A 45 15.11 -6.49 -24.52
C PRO A 45 13.87 -5.62 -24.62
N LYS A 46 12.98 -6.02 -25.53
CA LYS A 46 11.60 -5.54 -25.63
C LYS A 46 10.96 -5.76 -24.27
N SER A 47 10.63 -4.67 -23.57
CA SER A 47 9.82 -4.70 -22.35
C SER A 47 8.56 -5.51 -22.62
N SER A 48 8.49 -6.68 -22.00
CA SER A 48 7.26 -7.45 -21.86
C SER A 48 6.37 -6.68 -20.90
N SER A 49 5.50 -5.85 -21.47
CA SER A 49 4.29 -5.40 -20.78
C SER A 49 3.44 -6.64 -20.49
N GLU A 50 3.58 -7.18 -19.29
CA GLU A 50 2.59 -8.12 -18.76
C GLU A 50 1.30 -7.34 -18.50
N ALA A 51 0.46 -7.28 -19.53
CA ALA A 51 -0.96 -7.04 -19.36
C ALA A 51 -1.51 -8.24 -18.58
N SER A 52 -1.58 -8.09 -17.26
CA SER A 52 -2.20 -9.07 -16.38
C SER A 52 -3.66 -9.26 -16.80
N GLY A 53 -4.06 -10.52 -16.94
CA GLY A 53 -5.28 -10.94 -17.62
C GLY A 53 -6.55 -10.31 -17.04
N SER A 54 -7.32 -9.68 -17.90
CA SER A 54 -8.71 -9.34 -17.63
C SER A 54 -9.53 -10.63 -17.60
N SER A 55 -9.72 -11.19 -16.41
CA SER A 55 -10.80 -12.14 -16.17
C SER A 55 -12.11 -11.37 -16.24
N LYS A 56 -12.81 -11.49 -17.36
CA LYS A 56 -14.19 -10.99 -17.51
C LYS A 56 -15.10 -11.86 -16.66
N ASN A 57 -15.28 -11.48 -15.40
CA ASN A 57 -16.48 -11.81 -14.65
C ASN A 57 -17.28 -10.51 -14.50
N SER A 58 -18.55 -10.53 -14.87
CA SER A 58 -19.42 -9.35 -14.93
C SER A 58 -19.85 -8.85 -13.54
N SER A 59 -18.89 -8.39 -12.75
CA SER A 59 -19.04 -7.42 -11.66
C SER A 59 -18.32 -6.14 -12.10
N GLU A 60 -18.74 -4.96 -11.65
CA GLU A 60 -18.25 -3.67 -12.17
C GLU A 60 -16.73 -3.66 -12.39
N ALA A 61 -16.30 -3.40 -13.63
CA ALA A 61 -14.89 -3.41 -13.99
C ALA A 61 -14.13 -2.37 -13.15
N SER A 62 -12.95 -2.77 -12.67
CA SER A 62 -11.97 -1.90 -12.00
C SER A 62 -11.87 -0.55 -12.71
N LYS A 63 -11.76 0.51 -11.92
CA LYS A 63 -11.58 1.90 -12.35
C LYS A 63 -10.16 2.19 -12.88
N GLY A 64 -9.33 1.17 -13.03
CA GLY A 64 -7.94 1.29 -13.48
C GLY A 64 -6.96 1.62 -12.35
N GLY A 65 -7.39 1.44 -11.09
CA GLY A 65 -6.59 1.69 -9.90
C GLY A 65 -5.76 0.49 -9.45
N GLN A 66 -5.11 0.67 -8.30
CA GLN A 66 -4.52 -0.44 -7.55
C GLN A 66 -5.60 -1.09 -6.71
N VAL A 67 -5.72 -2.41 -6.79
CA VAL A 67 -6.73 -3.19 -6.09
C VAL A 67 -6.10 -4.02 -4.96
N VAL A 68 -6.77 -4.04 -3.81
CA VAL A 68 -6.49 -4.94 -2.69
C VAL A 68 -7.80 -5.60 -2.28
N GLU A 69 -7.85 -6.93 -2.28
CA GLU A 69 -8.94 -7.68 -1.66
C GLU A 69 -8.60 -7.94 -0.19
N SER A 70 -9.51 -7.57 0.70
CA SER A 70 -9.33 -7.70 2.16
C SER A 70 -10.56 -8.32 2.79
N GLY A 71 -10.50 -9.64 3.04
CA GLY A 71 -11.66 -10.38 3.52
C GLY A 71 -12.84 -10.26 2.55
N PRO A 72 -14.03 -9.81 3.00
CA PRO A 72 -15.20 -9.65 2.14
C PRO A 72 -15.24 -8.29 1.41
N TYR A 73 -14.13 -7.55 1.36
CA TYR A 73 -14.08 -6.19 0.83
C TYR A 73 -13.12 -6.07 -0.35
N HIS A 74 -13.56 -5.32 -1.36
CA HIS A 74 -12.78 -4.86 -2.49
C HIS A 74 -12.36 -3.41 -2.26
N LEU A 75 -11.04 -3.16 -2.27
CA LEU A 75 -10.45 -1.85 -2.07
C LEU A 75 -9.74 -1.43 -3.35
N GLU A 76 -10.20 -0.38 -4.02
CA GLU A 76 -9.53 0.15 -5.21
C GLU A 76 -9.12 1.61 -5.00
N PHE A 77 -7.84 1.90 -5.25
CA PHE A 77 -7.24 3.22 -5.10
C PHE A 77 -6.84 3.79 -6.47
N VAL A 78 -7.40 4.94 -6.81
CA VAL A 78 -7.20 5.65 -8.09
C VAL A 78 -6.69 7.07 -7.81
N PRO A 79 -5.39 7.33 -7.97
CA PRO A 79 -4.85 8.68 -7.90
C PRO A 79 -5.06 9.40 -9.25
N GLU A 80 -5.80 10.50 -9.26
CA GLU A 80 -6.08 11.29 -10.48
C GLU A 80 -5.49 12.70 -10.37
N LYS A 81 -4.76 13.14 -11.41
CA LYS A 81 -4.24 14.52 -11.45
C LYS A 81 -5.38 15.51 -11.64
N ALA A 82 -5.36 16.60 -10.88
CA ALA A 82 -6.31 17.69 -11.02
C ALA A 82 -5.66 19.05 -10.80
N ASP A 83 -6.42 20.11 -11.06
CA ASP A 83 -5.97 21.47 -10.78
C ASP A 83 -5.73 21.63 -9.27
N GLY A 84 -4.51 22.02 -8.90
CA GLY A 84 -4.13 22.24 -7.50
C GLY A 84 -3.72 21.00 -6.71
N GLY A 85 -3.69 19.80 -7.31
CA GLY A 85 -3.20 18.60 -6.61
C GLY A 85 -3.52 17.28 -7.30
N THR A 86 -3.60 16.22 -6.49
CA THR A 86 -4.00 14.88 -6.93
C THR A 86 -5.25 14.48 -6.14
N HIS A 87 -6.34 14.16 -6.82
CA HIS A 87 -7.49 13.49 -6.21
C HIS A 87 -7.10 12.07 -5.82
N LEU A 88 -7.35 11.73 -4.56
CA LEU A 88 -7.16 10.39 -4.04
C LEU A 88 -8.53 9.73 -3.96
N ASP A 89 -8.90 9.02 -5.02
CA ASP A 89 -10.19 8.34 -5.08
C ASP A 89 -10.06 6.90 -4.59
N PHE A 90 -10.92 6.54 -3.65
CA PHE A 90 -10.91 5.27 -2.98
C PHE A 90 -12.28 4.61 -3.02
N TYR A 91 -12.38 3.56 -3.81
CA TYR A 91 -13.58 2.74 -3.94
C TYR A 91 -13.54 1.65 -2.88
N LEU A 92 -14.41 1.78 -1.88
CA LEU A 92 -14.63 0.77 -0.85
C LEU A 92 -15.91 0.02 -1.18
N GLN A 93 -15.78 -1.26 -1.50
CA GLN A 93 -16.87 -2.07 -2.03
C GLN A 93 -16.94 -3.45 -1.37
N ARG A 94 -18.09 -4.12 -1.51
CA ARG A 94 -18.22 -5.55 -1.25
C ARG A 94 -17.42 -6.35 -2.27
N GLY A 95 -16.65 -7.34 -1.83
CA GLY A 95 -15.81 -8.17 -2.70
C GLY A 95 -16.59 -9.07 -3.66
N ASP A 96 -17.84 -9.43 -3.33
CA ASP A 96 -18.66 -10.34 -4.15
C ASP A 96 -19.49 -9.61 -5.22
N THR A 97 -20.06 -8.47 -4.84
CA THR A 97 -21.06 -7.72 -5.62
C THR A 97 -20.51 -6.41 -6.17
N HIS A 98 -19.34 -5.97 -5.71
CA HIS A 98 -18.76 -4.65 -5.97
C HIS A 98 -19.69 -3.49 -5.55
N ALA A 99 -20.64 -3.76 -4.64
CA ALA A 99 -21.53 -2.73 -4.12
C ALA A 99 -20.75 -1.75 -3.23
N ALA A 100 -20.86 -0.45 -3.51
CA ALA A 100 -20.20 0.60 -2.73
C ALA A 100 -20.71 0.67 -1.29
N LEU A 101 -19.79 0.91 -0.35
CA LEU A 101 -20.07 1.09 1.07
C LEU A 101 -19.90 2.56 1.43
N SER A 102 -20.99 3.26 1.74
CA SER A 102 -21.02 4.72 1.91
C SER A 102 -20.92 5.22 3.34
N ASP A 103 -20.96 4.32 4.31
CA ASP A 103 -21.07 4.56 5.75
C ASP A 103 -19.77 4.34 6.54
N ALA A 104 -18.64 4.22 5.85
CA ALA A 104 -17.35 4.04 6.48
C ALA A 104 -16.68 5.37 6.85
N LYS A 105 -15.81 5.33 7.87
CA LYS A 105 -14.82 6.40 8.12
C LYS A 105 -13.52 6.02 7.43
N VAL A 106 -13.06 6.85 6.51
CA VAL A 106 -11.88 6.57 5.70
C VAL A 106 -10.84 7.66 5.88
N THR A 107 -9.62 7.27 6.26
CA THR A 107 -8.46 8.16 6.37
C THR A 107 -7.32 7.62 5.52
N ALA A 108 -6.69 8.47 4.72
CA ALA A 108 -5.42 8.18 4.06
C ALA A 108 -4.24 8.70 4.89
N GLN A 109 -3.29 7.81 5.17
CA GLN A 109 -1.98 8.18 5.68
C GLN A 109 -0.98 8.19 4.52
N VAL A 110 -0.66 9.38 4.04
CA VAL A 110 0.25 9.59 2.90
C VAL A 110 1.65 9.88 3.43
N GLN A 111 2.59 8.98 3.16
CA GLN A 111 4.00 9.20 3.36
C GLN A 111 4.62 9.79 2.08
N LEU A 112 5.19 10.98 2.21
CA LEU A 112 5.92 11.69 1.16
C LEU A 112 7.27 11.01 0.86
N PRO A 113 7.92 11.33 -0.28
CA PRO A 113 9.22 10.79 -0.64
C PRO A 113 10.34 11.04 0.39
N ASP A 114 10.22 12.11 1.18
CA ASP A 114 11.16 12.46 2.25
C ASP A 114 10.91 11.68 3.57
N GLY A 115 9.84 10.86 3.60
CA GLY A 115 9.43 10.07 4.75
C GLY A 115 8.40 10.75 5.65
N THR A 116 8.12 12.06 5.46
CA THR A 116 7.12 12.82 6.21
C THR A 116 5.72 12.24 5.97
N GLN A 117 4.85 12.23 6.99
CA GLN A 117 3.50 11.70 6.88
C GLN A 117 2.44 12.81 6.98
N GLN A 118 1.37 12.66 6.21
CA GLN A 118 0.16 13.47 6.26
C GLN A 118 -1.07 12.57 6.44
N SER A 119 -1.97 12.99 7.32
CA SER A 119 -3.25 12.30 7.56
C SER A 119 -4.36 13.10 6.91
N LEU A 120 -5.12 12.46 6.02
CA LEU A 120 -6.19 13.08 5.25
C LEU A 120 -7.48 12.30 5.45
N ASP A 121 -8.54 12.95 5.89
CA ASP A 121 -9.86 12.34 5.95
C ASP A 121 -10.51 12.40 4.58
N LEU A 122 -10.94 11.26 4.06
CA LEU A 122 -11.65 11.20 2.79
C LEU A 122 -13.16 11.39 3.05
N LYS A 123 -13.83 12.03 2.10
CA LYS A 123 -15.28 12.25 2.13
C LYS A 123 -15.95 11.39 1.08
N TYR A 124 -17.07 10.78 1.44
CA TYR A 124 -17.86 10.02 0.48
C TYR A 124 -18.52 10.97 -0.52
N ASP A 125 -18.22 10.78 -1.79
CA ASP A 125 -18.95 11.36 -2.91
C ASP A 125 -20.06 10.38 -3.33
N SER A 126 -21.31 10.81 -3.15
CA SER A 126 -22.47 10.00 -3.53
C SER A 126 -22.67 9.87 -5.04
N GLU A 127 -22.19 10.83 -5.83
CA GLU A 127 -22.32 10.78 -7.29
C GLU A 127 -21.33 9.77 -7.89
N GLY A 128 -20.05 9.89 -7.52
CA GLY A 128 -18.99 8.95 -7.92
C GLY A 128 -18.98 7.64 -7.14
N LYS A 129 -19.75 7.51 -6.06
CA LYS A 129 -19.84 6.34 -5.17
C LYS A 129 -18.50 5.87 -4.59
N HIS A 130 -17.63 6.81 -4.23
CA HIS A 130 -16.31 6.53 -3.67
C HIS A 130 -15.93 7.58 -2.62
N TYR A 131 -14.86 7.32 -1.88
CA TYR A 131 -14.30 8.29 -0.95
C TYR A 131 -13.21 9.09 -1.66
N THR A 132 -13.22 10.40 -1.55
CA THR A 132 -12.23 11.27 -2.21
C THR A 132 -11.69 12.35 -1.27
N VAL A 133 -10.45 12.77 -1.54
CA VAL A 133 -9.82 13.96 -0.96
C VAL A 133 -8.82 14.53 -1.97
N LEU A 134 -8.66 15.85 -1.99
CA LEU A 134 -7.59 16.50 -2.75
C LEU A 134 -6.30 16.51 -1.92
N PHE A 135 -5.27 15.81 -2.39
CA PHE A 135 -3.92 15.90 -1.86
C PHE A 135 -3.18 17.06 -2.53
N THR A 136 -2.83 18.09 -1.76
CA THR A 136 -2.16 19.31 -2.24
C THR A 136 -0.64 19.26 -2.07
N GLY A 137 -0.06 18.08 -1.86
CA GLY A 137 1.39 17.91 -1.80
C GLY A 137 2.03 18.13 -3.17
N SER A 138 3.22 18.73 -3.20
CA SER A 138 3.96 19.04 -4.43
C SER A 138 5.29 18.29 -4.56
N ALA A 139 5.60 17.40 -3.62
CA ALA A 139 6.83 16.62 -3.66
C ALA A 139 6.80 15.70 -4.88
N THR A 140 7.89 15.64 -5.63
CA THR A 140 8.02 14.72 -6.78
C THR A 140 8.58 13.38 -6.30
N GLY A 141 8.02 12.28 -6.79
CA GLY A 141 8.47 10.93 -6.46
C GLY A 141 7.36 10.01 -5.97
N GLU A 142 7.76 8.89 -5.35
CA GLU A 142 6.83 7.90 -4.83
C GLU A 142 6.26 8.32 -3.48
N HIS A 143 4.93 8.34 -3.40
CA HIS A 143 4.16 8.52 -2.19
C HIS A 143 3.60 7.16 -1.78
N LYS A 144 3.76 6.77 -0.52
CA LYS A 144 3.16 5.54 0.01
C LYS A 144 1.89 5.90 0.75
N VAL A 145 0.82 5.16 0.51
CA VAL A 145 -0.49 5.44 1.09
C VAL A 145 -0.94 4.23 1.89
N ALA A 146 -1.30 4.45 3.16
CA ALA A 146 -2.10 3.48 3.91
C ALA A 146 -3.52 4.05 4.05
N ILE A 147 -4.50 3.37 3.47
CA ILE A 147 -5.91 3.69 3.67
C ILE A 147 -6.40 2.91 4.88
N LEU A 148 -6.98 3.63 5.84
CA LEU A 148 -7.56 3.08 7.05
C LEU A 148 -9.07 3.27 6.98
N SER A 149 -9.82 2.17 6.91
CA SER A 149 -11.28 2.20 6.87
C SER A 149 -11.85 1.59 8.15
N ASP A 150 -12.88 2.24 8.68
CA ASP A 150 -13.70 1.75 9.79
C ASP A 150 -15.14 1.62 9.29
N ILE A 151 -15.61 0.38 9.17
CA ILE A 151 -16.94 0.01 8.69
C ILE A 151 -17.69 -0.56 9.89
N ASP A 152 -18.51 0.27 10.55
CA ASP A 152 -19.24 -0.11 11.78
C ASP A 152 -18.37 -0.76 12.88
N GLY A 153 -17.13 -0.29 13.04
CA GLY A 153 -16.17 -0.83 14.00
C GLY A 153 -15.23 -1.90 13.45
N GLU A 154 -15.51 -2.46 12.26
CA GLU A 154 -14.59 -3.36 11.55
C GLU A 154 -13.49 -2.56 10.86
N LYS A 155 -12.23 -2.95 11.08
CA LYS A 155 -11.07 -2.28 10.48
C LYS A 155 -10.65 -2.98 9.19
N VAL A 156 -10.68 -2.24 8.09
CA VAL A 156 -10.32 -2.74 6.76
C VAL A 156 -9.31 -1.77 6.14
N ASN A 157 -8.06 -2.22 6.03
CA ASN A 157 -6.95 -1.36 5.64
C ASN A 157 -6.31 -1.83 4.33
N GLY A 158 -5.91 -0.87 3.50
CA GLY A 158 -5.19 -1.10 2.25
C GLY A 158 -3.86 -0.35 2.22
N ARG A 159 -2.88 -0.88 1.48
CA ARG A 159 -1.59 -0.21 1.23
C ARG A 159 -1.40 -0.04 -0.28
N PHE A 160 -1.09 1.18 -0.68
CA PHE A 160 -0.98 1.59 -2.08
C PHE A 160 0.21 2.54 -2.24
N SER A 161 0.54 2.92 -3.48
CA SER A 161 1.46 4.02 -3.74
C SER A 161 1.05 4.81 -4.98
N PHE A 162 1.55 6.02 -5.13
CA PHE A 162 1.43 6.75 -6.40
C PHE A 162 2.66 7.61 -6.65
N LYS A 163 2.87 7.96 -7.92
CA LYS A 163 3.95 8.85 -8.32
C LYS A 163 3.37 10.18 -8.76
N GLN A 164 3.97 11.26 -8.27
CA GLN A 164 3.70 12.62 -8.69
C GLN A 164 4.96 13.24 -9.29
#